data_AF-F5XQK6-F1
#
_entry.id   AF-F5XQK6-F1
#
_cell.length_a   1.000
_cell.length_b   1.000
_cell.length_c   1.000
_cell.angle_alpha   90.00
_cell.angle_beta   90.00
_cell.angle_gamma   90.00
#
_symmetry.space_group_name_H-M   'P 1'
#
loop_
_entity.id
_entity.type
_entity.pdbx_description
1 polymer ?
#
loop_
_entity_poly.entity_id
_entity_poly.type
_entity_poly.pdbx_seq_one_letter_code
_entity_poly.pdbx_strand_id
1 'polypeptide(L)'
;MSTEPNVPALPADLGLRLGMDALANQRLQQLPSPIDPRLVDDFAARDLMEFCSIAPEDQVAMLEARPDPDRDPDWWSLLSGCVAELRARMDKPLPSGGYVAWPLIPGQAGPVGMFVYVWALLAVVPNLLDVHQRRGIPEAVTRDTVAALGLVMTAHAESCGIRGVGLFPLWGPPQRMCGVDLTIGRHDFTRAEIGFGDGVAGYALQVHIPPSGRLDEAESITSISQVLEFFAKHYPDHPVSALVCKSWILDPQLGGYLSPESNLLRFQRRFRLLPHVPLDDVSEGDREMMRLGLQLQVPADGPLTEDDLRRVPADTTLHRAFVSHLRSGGHWHKRTGIVWLDR
;
A
#
# COMPACT_ATOMS: atom_id res chain seq x y z
N MET A 1 -19.89 -11.84 -29.47
CA MET A 1 -18.76 -12.54 -28.81
C MET A 1 -17.49 -12.02 -29.45
N SER A 2 -16.92 -10.94 -28.91
CA SER A 2 -15.61 -10.47 -29.34
C SER A 2 -14.59 -11.41 -28.72
N THR A 3 -13.86 -12.17 -29.54
CA THR A 3 -12.71 -12.97 -29.10
C THR A 3 -11.69 -11.99 -28.53
N GLU A 4 -11.42 -12.06 -27.23
CA GLU A 4 -10.32 -11.28 -26.65
C GLU A 4 -9.03 -11.64 -27.38
N PRO A 5 -8.20 -10.65 -27.76
CA PRO A 5 -6.95 -10.92 -28.45
C PRO A 5 -6.09 -11.84 -27.57
N ASN A 6 -5.51 -12.87 -28.19
CA ASN A 6 -4.65 -13.83 -27.51
C ASN A 6 -3.36 -13.13 -27.09
N VAL A 7 -3.27 -12.71 -25.82
CA VAL A 7 -2.06 -12.11 -25.25
C VAL A 7 -1.11 -13.25 -24.88
N PRO A 8 0.13 -13.27 -25.41
CA PRO A 8 1.08 -14.34 -25.13
C PRO A 8 1.44 -14.39 -23.65
N ALA A 9 1.72 -15.58 -23.12
CA ALA A 9 2.16 -15.76 -21.74
C ALA A 9 3.41 -14.91 -21.42
N LEU A 10 3.57 -14.53 -20.14
CA LEU A 10 4.75 -13.79 -19.68
C LEU A 10 6.03 -14.58 -20.00
N PRO A 11 7.04 -13.96 -20.63
CA PRO A 11 8.33 -14.61 -20.86
C PRO A 11 8.95 -15.09 -19.54
N ALA A 12 9.52 -16.29 -19.53
CA ALA A 12 10.13 -16.87 -18.33
C ALA A 12 11.32 -16.06 -17.77
N ASP A 13 11.97 -15.29 -18.64
CA ASP A 13 13.11 -14.43 -18.37
C ASP A 13 12.74 -12.92 -18.38
N LEU A 14 11.44 -12.58 -18.35
CA LEU A 14 10.98 -11.18 -18.46
C LEU A 14 11.67 -10.24 -17.47
N GLY A 15 11.72 -10.61 -16.19
CA GLY A 15 12.37 -9.79 -15.16
C GLY A 15 13.86 -9.58 -15.45
N LEU A 16 14.55 -10.61 -15.95
CA LEU A 16 15.96 -10.49 -16.32
C LEU A 16 16.16 -9.54 -17.51
N ARG A 17 15.27 -9.57 -18.51
CA ARG A 17 15.29 -8.63 -19.65
C ARG A 17 15.04 -7.19 -19.20
N LEU A 18 14.19 -7.01 -18.20
CA LEU A 18 13.90 -5.72 -17.56
C LEU A 18 15.00 -5.28 -16.57
N GLY A 19 16.08 -6.07 -16.42
CA GLY A 19 17.22 -5.76 -15.54
C GLY A 19 16.98 -6.02 -14.06
N MET A 20 15.92 -6.76 -13.72
CA MET A 20 15.62 -7.18 -12.34
C MET A 20 16.46 -8.40 -11.93
N ASP A 21 16.56 -8.63 -10.63
CA ASP A 21 17.25 -9.81 -10.09
C ASP A 21 16.45 -11.12 -10.30
N ALA A 22 17.09 -12.24 -9.97
CA ALA A 22 16.49 -13.58 -10.14
C ALA A 22 15.25 -13.79 -9.26
N LEU A 23 15.20 -13.20 -8.07
CA LEU A 23 14.07 -13.33 -7.15
C LEU A 23 12.85 -12.55 -7.68
N ALA A 24 13.08 -11.34 -8.16
CA ALA A 24 12.09 -10.52 -8.84
C ALA A 24 11.58 -11.22 -10.10
N ASN A 25 12.46 -11.79 -10.93
CA ASN A 25 12.05 -12.57 -12.09
C ASN A 25 11.15 -13.75 -11.71
N GLN A 26 11.52 -14.52 -10.67
CA GLN A 26 10.70 -15.63 -10.17
C GLN A 26 9.33 -15.16 -9.67
N ARG A 27 9.27 -14.01 -8.99
CA ARG A 27 8.01 -13.40 -8.54
C ARG A 27 7.10 -13.00 -9.69
N LEU A 28 7.66 -12.45 -10.77
CA LEU A 28 6.85 -12.10 -11.95
C LEU A 28 6.18 -13.31 -12.60
N GLN A 29 6.76 -14.52 -12.47
CA GLN A 29 6.13 -15.75 -12.96
C GLN A 29 4.89 -16.17 -12.15
N GLN A 30 4.61 -15.51 -11.01
CA GLN A 30 3.39 -15.72 -10.23
C GLN A 30 2.23 -14.82 -10.66
N LEU A 31 2.48 -13.84 -11.55
CA LEU A 31 1.41 -13.04 -12.12
C LEU A 31 0.48 -13.93 -12.98
N PRO A 32 -0.82 -13.63 -13.03
CA PRO A 32 -1.74 -14.31 -13.92
C PRO A 32 -1.32 -14.16 -15.39
N SER A 33 -1.90 -14.99 -16.25
CA SER A 33 -1.73 -14.82 -17.70
C SER A 33 -2.09 -13.38 -18.10
N PRO A 34 -1.20 -12.69 -18.83
CA PRO A 34 -1.40 -11.30 -19.18
C PRO A 34 -2.64 -11.14 -20.06
N ILE A 35 -3.29 -9.99 -19.93
CA ILE A 35 -4.49 -9.61 -20.70
C ILE A 35 -4.25 -8.26 -21.35
N ASP A 36 -5.05 -7.92 -22.35
CA ASP A 36 -4.99 -6.57 -22.94
C ASP A 36 -5.32 -5.54 -21.84
N PRO A 37 -4.38 -4.64 -21.51
CA PRO A 37 -4.61 -3.65 -20.47
C PRO A 37 -5.74 -2.69 -20.86
N ARG A 38 -6.03 -2.50 -22.16
CA ARG A 38 -7.01 -1.56 -22.70
C ARG A 38 -6.81 -0.15 -22.12
N LEU A 39 -5.58 0.36 -22.24
CA LEU A 39 -5.28 1.73 -21.82
C LEU A 39 -6.18 2.71 -22.57
N VAL A 40 -6.87 3.58 -21.83
CA VAL A 40 -7.73 4.63 -22.40
C VAL A 40 -6.91 5.65 -23.21
N ASP A 41 -7.53 6.38 -24.13
CA ASP A 41 -6.82 7.43 -24.89
C ASP A 41 -6.22 8.52 -23.98
N ASP A 42 -5.34 9.37 -24.53
CA ASP A 42 -4.62 10.37 -23.75
C ASP A 42 -5.52 11.41 -23.08
N PHE A 43 -6.71 11.68 -23.64
CA PHE A 43 -7.66 12.61 -23.04
C PHE A 43 -8.30 11.98 -21.80
N ALA A 44 -8.87 10.79 -21.93
CA ALA A 44 -9.44 10.04 -20.82
C ALA A 44 -8.39 9.67 -19.77
N ALA A 45 -7.14 9.43 -20.17
CA ALA A 45 -6.05 9.17 -19.24
C ALA A 45 -5.78 10.37 -18.33
N ARG A 46 -5.82 11.60 -18.85
CA ARG A 46 -5.68 12.81 -18.03
C ARG A 46 -6.79 12.94 -16.99
N ASP A 47 -8.04 12.68 -17.37
CA ASP A 47 -9.17 12.71 -16.44
C ASP A 47 -8.98 11.71 -15.29
N LEU A 48 -8.51 10.49 -15.60
CA LEU A 48 -8.20 9.49 -14.58
C LEU A 48 -7.01 9.89 -13.70
N MET A 49 -5.98 10.52 -14.28
CA MET A 49 -4.83 11.01 -13.52
C MET A 49 -5.23 12.12 -12.55
N GLU A 50 -6.07 13.05 -12.98
CA GLU A 50 -6.64 14.10 -12.12
C GLU A 50 -7.51 13.48 -11.02
N PHE A 51 -8.34 12.49 -11.35
CA PHE A 51 -9.13 11.77 -10.36
C PHE A 51 -8.27 11.10 -9.28
N CYS A 52 -7.10 10.57 -9.66
CA CYS A 52 -6.10 9.99 -8.75
C CYS A 52 -5.15 11.02 -8.11
N SER A 53 -5.42 12.33 -8.27
CA SER A 53 -4.60 13.42 -7.72
C SER A 53 -3.13 13.38 -8.13
N ILE A 54 -2.83 12.90 -9.34
CA ILE A 54 -1.48 12.90 -9.91
C ILE A 54 -1.10 14.33 -10.31
N ALA A 55 0.09 14.78 -9.91
CA ALA A 55 0.56 16.15 -10.15
C ALA A 55 0.70 16.46 -11.66
N PRO A 56 0.38 17.68 -12.14
CA PRO A 56 0.37 18.01 -13.57
C PRO A 56 1.67 17.67 -14.30
N GLU A 57 2.82 17.88 -13.67
CA GLU A 57 4.13 17.56 -14.22
C GLU A 57 4.37 16.04 -14.37
N ASP A 58 3.81 15.23 -13.46
CA ASP A 58 3.83 13.77 -13.59
C ASP A 58 2.87 13.30 -14.67
N GLN A 59 1.72 13.97 -14.85
CA GLN A 59 0.78 13.66 -15.95
C GLN A 59 1.45 13.84 -17.32
N VAL A 60 2.17 14.95 -17.51
CA VAL A 60 2.91 15.21 -18.77
C VAL A 60 3.96 14.12 -18.98
N ALA A 61 4.80 13.85 -17.98
CA ALA A 61 5.85 12.85 -18.06
C ALA A 61 5.30 11.43 -18.31
N MET A 62 4.18 11.08 -17.70
CA MET A 62 3.51 9.79 -17.90
C MET A 62 3.03 9.60 -19.34
N LEU A 63 2.46 10.64 -19.95
CA LEU A 63 1.98 10.60 -21.33
C LEU A 63 3.13 10.54 -22.33
N GLU A 64 4.22 11.27 -22.08
CA GLU A 64 5.45 11.16 -22.88
C GLU A 64 6.08 9.75 -22.77
N ALA A 65 5.98 9.13 -21.60
CA ALA A 65 6.50 7.80 -21.27
C ALA A 65 5.44 6.68 -21.35
N ARG A 66 4.39 6.88 -22.15
CA ARG A 66 3.30 5.91 -22.29
C ARG A 66 3.83 4.59 -22.90
N PRO A 67 3.68 3.44 -22.21
CA PRO A 67 4.10 2.14 -22.75
C PRO A 67 3.40 1.82 -24.06
N ASP A 68 4.15 1.27 -25.01
CA ASP A 68 3.64 0.87 -26.32
C ASP A 68 3.96 -0.62 -26.60
N PRO A 69 3.03 -1.42 -27.12
CA PRO A 69 3.25 -2.85 -27.31
C PRO A 69 4.34 -3.18 -28.35
N ASP A 70 4.56 -2.31 -29.34
CA ASP A 70 5.54 -2.54 -30.41
C ASP A 70 6.92 -1.99 -30.03
N ARG A 71 6.96 -0.84 -29.35
CA ARG A 71 8.23 -0.21 -28.92
C ARG A 71 8.76 -0.76 -27.60
N ASP A 72 7.86 -1.15 -26.70
CA ASP A 72 8.16 -1.52 -25.32
C ASP A 72 7.58 -2.92 -24.95
N PRO A 73 7.81 -3.98 -25.74
CA PRO A 73 7.09 -5.25 -25.59
C PRO A 73 7.25 -5.93 -24.23
N ASP A 74 8.43 -5.82 -23.61
CA ASP A 74 8.67 -6.38 -22.26
C ASP A 74 7.95 -5.56 -21.18
N TRP A 75 7.95 -4.23 -21.26
CA TRP A 75 7.17 -3.37 -20.34
C TRP A 75 5.67 -3.56 -20.52
N TRP A 76 5.21 -3.72 -21.76
CA TRP A 76 3.83 -4.02 -22.07
C TRP A 76 3.39 -5.37 -21.50
N SER A 77 4.27 -6.38 -21.53
CA SER A 77 4.02 -7.70 -20.94
C SER A 77 3.87 -7.59 -19.41
N LEU A 78 4.77 -6.87 -18.74
CA LEU A 78 4.67 -6.61 -17.30
C LEU A 78 3.38 -5.87 -16.94
N LEU A 79 3.08 -4.78 -17.64
CA LEU A 79 1.84 -4.00 -17.50
C LEU A 79 0.61 -4.92 -17.61
N SER A 80 0.56 -5.74 -18.66
CA SER A 80 -0.54 -6.66 -18.93
C SER A 80 -0.75 -7.69 -17.81
N GLY A 81 0.33 -8.22 -17.24
CA GLY A 81 0.29 -9.14 -16.11
C GLY A 81 -0.19 -8.46 -14.81
N CYS A 82 0.29 -7.25 -14.52
CA CYS A 82 -0.17 -6.47 -13.38
C CYS A 82 -1.67 -6.13 -13.49
N VAL A 83 -2.14 -5.70 -14.68
CA VAL A 83 -3.57 -5.44 -14.91
C VAL A 83 -4.41 -6.71 -14.76
N ALA A 84 -3.92 -7.86 -15.22
CA ALA A 84 -4.59 -9.15 -15.01
C ALA A 84 -4.75 -9.46 -13.52
N GLU A 85 -3.70 -9.26 -12.73
CA GLU A 85 -3.74 -9.46 -11.27
C GLU A 85 -4.75 -8.53 -10.59
N LEU A 86 -4.70 -7.23 -10.90
CA LEU A 86 -5.61 -6.24 -10.33
C LEU A 86 -7.07 -6.59 -10.67
N ARG A 87 -7.39 -6.89 -11.93
CA ARG A 87 -8.74 -7.28 -12.34
C ARG A 87 -9.19 -8.59 -11.68
N ALA A 88 -8.30 -9.57 -11.53
CA ALA A 88 -8.61 -10.82 -10.86
C ALA A 88 -8.93 -10.65 -9.36
N ARG A 89 -8.38 -9.61 -8.74
CA ARG A 89 -8.54 -9.29 -7.31
C ARG A 89 -9.57 -8.20 -7.03
N MET A 90 -10.10 -7.56 -8.07
CA MET A 90 -11.10 -6.51 -7.96
C MET A 90 -12.26 -6.95 -7.06
N ASP A 91 -12.60 -6.10 -6.08
CA ASP A 91 -13.67 -6.31 -5.10
C ASP A 91 -13.52 -7.54 -4.17
N LYS A 92 -12.35 -8.17 -4.14
CA LYS A 92 -12.09 -9.34 -3.27
C LYS A 92 -11.35 -8.90 -2.01
N PRO A 93 -11.68 -9.48 -0.84
CA PRO A 93 -10.93 -9.18 0.38
C PRO A 93 -9.47 -9.61 0.21
N LEU A 94 -8.58 -8.97 0.96
CA LEU A 94 -7.19 -9.40 1.08
C LEU A 94 -7.18 -10.82 1.66
N PRO A 95 -6.55 -11.81 0.99
CA PRO A 95 -6.46 -13.16 1.51
C PRO A 95 -5.74 -13.21 2.86
N SER A 96 -6.00 -14.24 3.66
CA SER A 96 -5.36 -14.41 4.98
C SER A 96 -3.83 -14.52 4.91
N GLY A 97 -3.29 -14.98 3.77
CA GLY A 97 -1.86 -15.01 3.47
C GLY A 97 -1.26 -13.63 3.15
N GLY A 98 -2.08 -12.59 3.06
CA GLY A 98 -1.67 -11.22 2.76
C GLY A 98 -1.44 -10.95 1.27
N TYR A 99 -0.72 -9.88 1.00
CA TYR A 99 -0.32 -9.46 -0.35
C TYR A 99 1.18 -9.20 -0.40
N VAL A 100 1.79 -9.62 -1.50
CA VAL A 100 3.20 -9.40 -1.78
C VAL A 100 3.29 -8.25 -2.79
N ALA A 101 3.99 -7.17 -2.42
CA ALA A 101 4.19 -6.03 -3.30
C ALA A 101 4.93 -6.45 -4.59
N TRP A 102 4.64 -5.73 -5.68
CA TRP A 102 5.35 -5.92 -6.95
C TRP A 102 6.85 -5.66 -6.80
N PRO A 103 7.71 -6.36 -7.58
CA PRO A 103 9.15 -6.14 -7.54
C PRO A 103 9.54 -4.71 -7.91
N LEU A 104 10.67 -4.25 -7.37
CA LEU A 104 11.22 -2.95 -7.73
C LEU A 104 11.69 -2.97 -9.19
N ILE A 105 11.49 -1.84 -9.86
CA ILE A 105 12.04 -1.56 -11.18
C ILE A 105 13.47 -1.03 -11.01
N PRO A 106 14.46 -1.49 -11.79
CA PRO A 106 15.82 -0.94 -11.71
C PRO A 106 15.85 0.56 -12.05
N GLY A 107 16.67 1.35 -11.34
CA GLY A 107 16.74 2.81 -11.53
C GLY A 107 17.14 3.25 -12.94
N GLN A 108 17.82 2.39 -13.70
CA GLN A 108 18.21 2.59 -15.09
C GLN A 108 17.12 2.27 -16.13
N ALA A 109 15.92 1.84 -15.71
CA ALA A 109 14.82 1.41 -16.59
C ALA A 109 14.16 2.53 -17.41
N GLY A 110 14.61 3.77 -17.26
CA GLY A 110 14.07 4.94 -17.94
C GLY A 110 12.62 5.27 -17.56
N PRO A 111 12.02 6.29 -18.21
CA PRO A 111 10.69 6.78 -17.84
C PRO A 111 9.58 5.73 -17.97
N VAL A 112 9.57 4.93 -19.04
CA VAL A 112 8.55 3.88 -19.26
C VAL A 112 8.53 2.90 -18.09
N GLY A 113 9.70 2.40 -17.69
CA GLY A 113 9.82 1.50 -16.54
C GLY A 113 9.40 2.17 -15.22
N MET A 114 9.75 3.45 -15.01
CA MET A 114 9.37 4.16 -13.78
C MET A 114 7.87 4.38 -13.62
N PHE A 115 7.12 4.47 -14.74
CA PHE A 115 5.68 4.69 -14.76
C PHE A 115 4.84 3.44 -15.06
N VAL A 116 5.44 2.29 -15.41
CA VAL A 116 4.70 1.09 -15.85
C VAL A 116 3.65 0.63 -14.83
N TYR A 117 3.98 0.67 -13.54
CA TYR A 117 3.03 0.34 -12.48
C TYR A 117 1.94 1.39 -12.29
N VAL A 118 2.22 2.67 -12.54
CA VAL A 118 1.19 3.72 -12.50
C VAL A 118 0.18 3.49 -13.62
N TRP A 119 0.64 3.13 -14.82
CA TRP A 119 -0.24 2.76 -15.93
C TRP A 119 -1.09 1.53 -15.62
N ALA A 120 -0.53 0.52 -14.94
CA ALA A 120 -1.29 -0.65 -14.51
C ALA A 120 -2.41 -0.29 -13.52
N LEU A 121 -2.09 0.54 -12.54
CA LEU A 121 -3.04 1.04 -11.53
C LEU A 121 -4.13 1.89 -12.18
N LEU A 122 -3.77 2.78 -13.10
CA LEU A 122 -4.70 3.66 -13.80
C LEU A 122 -5.67 2.86 -14.69
N ALA A 123 -5.20 1.80 -15.34
CA ALA A 123 -5.98 0.96 -16.25
C ALA A 123 -7.18 0.26 -15.60
N VAL A 124 -7.18 0.10 -14.28
CA VAL A 124 -8.28 -0.53 -13.54
C VAL A 124 -9.18 0.46 -12.80
N VAL A 125 -8.89 1.76 -12.82
CA VAL A 125 -9.76 2.78 -12.19
C VAL A 125 -11.19 2.73 -12.75
N PRO A 126 -11.43 2.56 -14.07
CA PRO A 126 -12.80 2.38 -14.56
C PRO A 126 -13.51 1.15 -14.00
N ASN A 127 -12.78 0.04 -13.78
CA ASN A 127 -13.33 -1.16 -13.14
C ASN A 127 -13.70 -0.90 -11.68
N LEU A 128 -12.86 -0.17 -10.94
CA LEU A 128 -13.11 0.22 -9.56
C LEU A 128 -14.35 1.11 -9.43
N LEU A 129 -14.46 2.14 -10.27
CA LEU A 129 -15.61 3.05 -10.28
C LEU A 129 -16.93 2.30 -10.49
N ASP A 130 -16.96 1.37 -11.44
CA ASP A 130 -18.11 0.52 -11.73
C ASP A 130 -18.47 -0.41 -10.55
N VAL A 131 -17.47 -1.01 -9.89
CA VAL A 131 -17.67 -1.79 -8.66
C VAL A 131 -18.23 -0.93 -7.53
N HIS A 132 -17.62 0.22 -7.26
CA HIS A 132 -18.04 1.12 -6.19
C HIS A 132 -19.44 1.67 -6.43
N GLN A 133 -19.78 1.99 -7.68
CA GLN A 133 -21.14 2.37 -8.06
C GLN A 133 -22.15 1.25 -7.76
N ARG A 134 -21.85 -0.01 -8.13
CA ARG A 134 -22.72 -1.16 -7.83
C ARG A 134 -22.86 -1.44 -6.34
N ARG A 135 -21.79 -1.27 -5.57
CA ARG A 135 -21.77 -1.39 -4.10
C ARG A 135 -22.44 -0.19 -3.41
N GLY A 136 -22.77 0.86 -4.14
CA GLY A 136 -23.36 2.11 -3.63
C GLY A 136 -22.37 2.97 -2.84
N ILE A 137 -21.07 2.76 -3.01
CA ILE A 137 -20.02 3.52 -2.35
C ILE A 137 -20.00 4.95 -2.92
N PRO A 138 -20.01 6.00 -2.08
CA PRO A 138 -19.93 7.37 -2.55
C PRO A 138 -18.65 7.63 -3.36
N GLU A 139 -18.77 8.37 -4.47
CA GLU A 139 -17.62 8.70 -5.32
C GLU A 139 -16.50 9.41 -4.54
N ALA A 140 -16.86 10.27 -3.59
CA ALA A 140 -15.90 10.96 -2.72
C ALA A 140 -14.97 9.98 -1.97
N VAL A 141 -15.52 8.88 -1.43
CA VAL A 141 -14.72 7.83 -0.76
C VAL A 141 -13.77 7.17 -1.75
N THR A 142 -14.23 6.94 -2.98
CA THR A 142 -13.39 6.37 -4.05
C THR A 142 -12.24 7.31 -4.40
N ARG A 143 -12.55 8.59 -4.59
CA ARG A 143 -11.59 9.64 -4.91
C ARG A 143 -10.53 9.80 -3.82
N ASP A 144 -10.95 9.91 -2.56
CA ASP A 144 -10.05 10.02 -1.42
C ASP A 144 -9.13 8.79 -1.30
N THR A 145 -9.68 7.60 -1.59
CA THR A 145 -8.92 6.36 -1.57
C THR A 145 -7.83 6.35 -2.64
N VAL A 146 -8.15 6.68 -3.90
CA VAL A 146 -7.19 6.60 -5.01
C VAL A 146 -6.24 7.79 -5.10
N ALA A 147 -6.55 8.91 -4.45
CA ALA A 147 -5.68 10.08 -4.35
C ALA A 147 -4.31 9.76 -3.71
N ALA A 148 -4.22 8.67 -2.93
CA ALA A 148 -2.96 8.16 -2.42
C ALA A 148 -1.93 7.80 -3.51
N LEU A 149 -2.37 7.55 -4.75
CA LEU A 149 -1.44 7.33 -5.87
C LEU A 149 -0.60 8.59 -6.15
N GLY A 150 -1.24 9.75 -6.24
CA GLY A 150 -0.55 11.03 -6.40
C GLY A 150 0.45 11.29 -5.27
N LEU A 151 0.05 11.04 -4.01
CA LEU A 151 0.94 11.18 -2.86
C LEU A 151 2.17 10.26 -2.92
N VAL A 152 1.99 9.01 -3.34
CA VAL A 152 3.09 8.06 -3.51
C VAL A 152 4.05 8.50 -4.63
N MET A 153 3.52 9.06 -5.72
CA MET A 153 4.35 9.59 -6.82
C MET A 153 5.16 10.82 -6.40
N THR A 154 4.55 11.75 -5.65
CA THR A 154 5.27 12.90 -5.08
C THR A 154 6.39 12.43 -4.14
N ALA A 155 6.08 11.52 -3.22
CA ALA A 155 7.07 10.99 -2.29
C ALA A 155 8.21 10.24 -3.00
N HIS A 156 7.91 9.52 -4.10
CA HIS A 156 8.91 8.86 -4.93
C HIS A 156 9.83 9.87 -5.61
N ALA A 157 9.27 10.92 -6.22
CA ALA A 157 10.05 11.97 -6.86
C ALA A 157 10.97 12.70 -5.85
N GLU A 158 10.46 13.04 -4.68
CA GLU A 158 11.23 13.72 -3.62
C GLU A 158 12.34 12.83 -3.04
N SER A 159 12.04 11.54 -2.83
CA SER A 159 12.98 10.59 -2.22
C SER A 159 14.06 10.12 -3.19
N CYS A 160 13.69 9.88 -4.46
CA CYS A 160 14.56 9.24 -5.43
C CYS A 160 15.15 10.23 -6.44
N GLY A 161 14.63 11.45 -6.53
CA GLY A 161 15.03 12.44 -7.55
C GLY A 161 14.59 12.08 -8.98
N ILE A 162 13.75 11.04 -9.13
CA ILE A 162 13.24 10.52 -10.40
C ILE A 162 11.74 10.37 -10.26
N ARG A 163 10.97 10.80 -11.27
CA ARG A 163 9.50 10.68 -11.27
C ARG A 163 9.05 9.26 -11.55
N GLY A 164 7.95 8.84 -10.91
CA GLY A 164 7.33 7.55 -11.10
C GLY A 164 7.00 6.87 -9.78
N VAL A 165 7.06 5.54 -9.78
CA VAL A 165 6.86 4.73 -8.57
C VAL A 165 7.74 3.48 -8.55
N GLY A 166 8.48 3.20 -9.63
CA GLY A 166 9.17 1.92 -9.83
C GLY A 166 10.17 1.53 -8.74
N LEU A 167 10.72 2.50 -8.01
CA LEU A 167 11.70 2.24 -6.93
C LEU A 167 11.06 1.98 -5.57
N PHE A 168 9.73 2.06 -5.45
CA PHE A 168 9.01 1.78 -4.21
C PHE A 168 8.33 0.41 -4.27
N PRO A 169 8.34 -0.35 -3.15
CA PRO A 169 7.53 -1.55 -3.05
C PRO A 169 6.05 -1.14 -2.90
N LEU A 170 5.26 -1.36 -3.95
CA LEU A 170 3.85 -0.94 -4.00
C LEU A 170 2.93 -1.93 -3.27
N TRP A 171 2.87 -1.81 -1.96
CA TRP A 171 1.94 -2.58 -1.13
C TRP A 171 0.51 -2.02 -1.17
N GLY A 172 0.34 -0.72 -0.89
CA GLY A 172 -0.95 -0.04 -0.72
C GLY A 172 -1.69 0.28 -2.03
N PRO A 173 -1.07 0.95 -3.02
CA PRO A 173 -1.78 1.38 -4.22
C PRO A 173 -2.50 0.24 -4.97
N PRO A 174 -1.92 -0.97 -5.14
CA PRO A 174 -2.67 -2.09 -5.71
C PRO A 174 -3.91 -2.49 -4.90
N GLN A 175 -3.89 -2.39 -3.56
CA GLN A 175 -5.06 -2.72 -2.73
C GLN A 175 -6.19 -1.69 -2.91
N ARG A 176 -5.83 -0.41 -3.03
CA ARG A 176 -6.76 0.70 -3.25
C ARG A 176 -7.43 0.60 -4.61
N MET A 177 -6.65 0.30 -5.64
CA MET A 177 -7.15 0.17 -7.01
C MET A 177 -8.07 -1.04 -7.22
N CYS A 178 -7.97 -2.04 -6.33
CA CYS A 178 -8.86 -3.20 -6.32
C CYS A 178 -10.08 -3.04 -5.41
N GLY A 179 -10.24 -1.91 -4.71
CA GLY A 179 -11.36 -1.68 -3.77
C GLY A 179 -11.26 -2.49 -2.47
N VAL A 180 -10.04 -2.89 -2.10
CA VAL A 180 -9.78 -3.67 -0.87
C VAL A 180 -9.48 -2.76 0.32
N ASP A 181 -8.73 -1.68 0.07
CA ASP A 181 -8.36 -0.63 1.03
C ASP A 181 -9.16 0.63 0.73
N LEU A 182 -9.85 1.19 1.74
CA LEU A 182 -10.70 2.37 1.61
C LEU A 182 -10.37 3.42 2.67
N THR A 183 -10.26 4.68 2.25
CA THR A 183 -10.09 5.83 3.14
C THR A 183 -11.44 6.28 3.68
N ILE A 184 -11.63 6.21 5.01
CA ILE A 184 -12.88 6.60 5.68
C ILE A 184 -12.55 7.44 6.91
N GLY A 185 -12.71 8.77 6.81
CA GLY A 185 -12.37 9.70 7.88
C GLY A 185 -10.86 9.75 8.12
N ARG A 186 -10.41 9.54 9.37
CA ARG A 186 -8.99 9.63 9.74
C ARG A 186 -8.15 8.41 9.36
N HIS A 187 -8.77 7.26 9.07
CA HIS A 187 -8.07 6.00 8.84
C HIS A 187 -8.33 5.45 7.44
N ASP A 188 -7.44 4.55 7.02
CA ASP A 188 -7.72 3.64 5.92
C ASP A 188 -8.02 2.25 6.46
N PHE A 189 -8.87 1.53 5.75
CA PHE A 189 -9.35 0.22 6.15
C PHE A 189 -9.22 -0.79 5.02
N THR A 190 -8.36 -1.78 5.23
CA THR A 190 -8.23 -2.91 4.32
C THR A 190 -9.14 -4.05 4.76
N ARG A 191 -10.07 -4.44 3.90
CA ARG A 191 -10.93 -5.62 4.11
C ARG A 191 -10.12 -6.88 3.90
N ALA A 192 -9.98 -7.69 4.94
CA ALA A 192 -9.14 -8.89 4.94
C ALA A 192 -9.90 -10.13 5.42
N GLU A 193 -9.53 -11.28 4.87
CA GLU A 193 -9.96 -12.58 5.36
C GLU A 193 -9.22 -12.95 6.64
N ILE A 194 -9.98 -13.45 7.61
CA ILE A 194 -9.45 -14.24 8.71
C ILE A 194 -9.54 -15.69 8.25
N GLY A 195 -8.41 -16.34 8.00
CA GLY A 195 -8.36 -17.72 7.51
C GLY A 195 -7.56 -18.64 8.41
N PHE A 196 -7.97 -19.90 8.45
CA PHE A 196 -7.20 -21.03 8.98
C PHE A 196 -6.74 -21.91 7.82
N GLY A 197 -5.97 -22.96 8.10
CA GLY A 197 -5.38 -23.83 7.06
C GLY A 197 -6.39 -24.53 6.14
N ASP A 198 -7.66 -24.58 6.52
CA ASP A 198 -8.77 -25.23 5.83
C ASP A 198 -9.82 -24.25 5.26
N GLY A 199 -9.65 -22.93 5.44
CA GLY A 199 -10.53 -21.94 4.80
C GLY A 199 -10.71 -20.63 5.56
N VAL A 200 -11.62 -19.80 5.06
CA VAL A 200 -11.99 -18.50 5.63
C VAL A 200 -12.92 -18.71 6.83
N ALA A 201 -12.54 -18.16 7.98
CA ALA A 201 -13.29 -18.19 9.23
C ALA A 201 -14.05 -16.89 9.54
N GLY A 202 -13.75 -15.81 8.82
CA GLY A 202 -14.44 -14.53 8.95
C GLY A 202 -13.70 -13.42 8.23
N TYR A 203 -14.09 -12.18 8.49
CA TYR A 203 -13.47 -11.00 7.91
C TYR A 203 -13.04 -10.03 8.99
N ALA A 204 -11.94 -9.32 8.74
CA ALA A 204 -11.44 -8.25 9.56
C ALA A 204 -11.27 -6.98 8.72
N LEU A 205 -11.27 -5.83 9.40
CA LEU A 205 -10.75 -4.60 8.83
C LEU A 205 -9.38 -4.34 9.44
N GLN A 206 -8.35 -4.28 8.59
CA GLN A 206 -7.04 -3.81 9.01
C GLN A 206 -7.06 -2.29 9.01
N VAL A 207 -6.75 -1.69 10.16
CA VAL A 207 -6.76 -0.24 10.38
C VAL A 207 -5.36 0.30 10.08
N HIS A 208 -5.29 1.23 9.14
CA HIS A 208 -4.08 1.96 8.77
C HIS A 208 -4.23 3.44 9.08
N ILE A 209 -3.12 4.08 9.44
CA ILE A 209 -3.08 5.51 9.77
C ILE A 209 -2.32 6.22 8.67
N PRO A 210 -3.01 7.02 7.81
CA PRO A 210 -2.34 7.91 6.87
C PRO A 210 -1.30 8.80 7.56
N PRO A 211 -0.16 9.07 6.91
CA PRO A 211 0.90 9.92 7.45
C PRO A 211 0.53 11.41 7.50
N SER A 212 -0.63 11.78 6.95
CA SER A 212 -1.16 13.14 6.95
C SER A 212 -1.90 13.48 8.25
N GLY A 213 -1.64 14.68 8.77
CA GLY A 213 -2.34 15.22 9.94
C GLY A 213 -2.07 14.50 11.26
N ARG A 214 -2.59 15.06 12.35
CA ARG A 214 -2.46 14.47 13.68
C ARG A 214 -3.37 13.24 13.79
N LEU A 215 -2.96 12.24 14.57
CA LEU A 215 -3.88 11.17 15.00
C LEU A 215 -4.82 11.72 16.08
N ASP A 216 -5.73 12.63 15.72
CA ASP A 216 -6.66 13.18 16.70
C ASP A 216 -7.57 12.09 17.27
N GLU A 217 -7.85 12.18 18.57
CA GLU A 217 -8.57 11.13 19.27
C GLU A 217 -10.03 11.03 18.81
N ALA A 218 -10.70 12.17 18.67
CA ALA A 218 -12.12 12.25 18.33
C ALA A 218 -12.35 11.89 16.85
N GLU A 219 -11.49 12.38 15.95
CA GLU A 219 -11.52 11.99 14.53
C GLU A 219 -11.29 10.49 14.37
N SER A 220 -10.33 9.94 15.12
CA SER A 220 -10.02 8.51 15.11
C SER A 220 -11.18 7.65 15.61
N ILE A 221 -11.87 8.04 16.69
CA ILE A 221 -13.07 7.35 17.19
C ILE A 221 -14.21 7.42 16.17
N THR A 222 -14.42 8.60 15.59
CA THR A 222 -15.47 8.83 14.60
C THR A 222 -15.25 7.95 13.36
N SER A 223 -14.03 7.92 12.84
CA SER A 223 -13.65 7.08 11.71
C SER A 223 -13.87 5.58 11.99
N ILE A 224 -13.47 5.09 13.17
CA ILE A 224 -13.71 3.68 13.58
C ILE A 224 -15.20 3.39 13.76
N SER A 225 -16.02 4.35 14.19
CA SER A 225 -17.47 4.12 14.35
C SER A 225 -18.17 4.08 12.99
N GLN A 226 -17.82 5.02 12.10
CA GLN A 226 -18.38 5.13 10.75
C GLN A 226 -18.05 3.91 9.88
N VAL A 227 -16.86 3.32 10.03
CA VAL A 227 -16.44 2.20 9.19
C VAL A 227 -17.33 0.96 9.38
N LEU A 228 -17.80 0.71 10.61
CA LEU A 228 -18.64 -0.46 10.89
C LEU A 228 -19.99 -0.36 10.18
N GLU A 229 -20.63 0.81 10.25
CA GLU A 229 -21.87 1.09 9.51
C GLU A 229 -21.65 1.07 8.00
N PHE A 230 -20.52 1.64 7.54
CA PHE A 230 -20.15 1.67 6.13
C PHE A 230 -20.04 0.26 5.54
N PHE A 231 -19.26 -0.62 6.18
CA PHE A 231 -19.05 -1.97 5.67
C PHE A 231 -20.30 -2.85 5.81
N ALA A 232 -21.09 -2.69 6.87
CA ALA A 232 -22.38 -3.38 6.98
C ALA A 232 -23.33 -3.03 5.83
N LYS A 233 -23.30 -1.78 5.34
CA LYS A 233 -24.13 -1.31 4.23
C LYS A 233 -23.60 -1.72 2.86
N HIS A 234 -22.30 -1.52 2.61
CA HIS A 234 -21.71 -1.66 1.27
C HIS A 234 -21.14 -3.05 0.98
N TYR A 235 -20.78 -3.80 2.04
CA TYR A 235 -20.21 -5.14 1.96
C TYR A 235 -20.92 -6.13 2.90
N PRO A 236 -22.26 -6.30 2.80
CA PRO A 236 -23.02 -7.18 3.68
C PRO A 236 -22.63 -8.67 3.54
N ASP A 237 -22.01 -9.04 2.42
CA ASP A 237 -21.43 -10.36 2.13
C ASP A 237 -20.13 -10.65 2.91
N HIS A 238 -19.54 -9.63 3.54
CA HIS A 238 -18.29 -9.74 4.29
C HIS A 238 -18.46 -9.22 5.73
N PRO A 239 -19.24 -9.89 6.58
CA PRO A 239 -19.51 -9.43 7.94
C PRO A 239 -18.21 -9.32 8.76
N VAL A 240 -17.92 -8.09 9.19
CA VAL A 240 -16.70 -7.77 9.94
C VAL A 240 -16.79 -8.36 11.34
N SER A 241 -15.80 -9.19 11.69
CA SER A 241 -15.70 -9.84 12.99
C SER A 241 -14.63 -9.21 13.89
N ALA A 242 -13.69 -8.45 13.32
CA ALA A 242 -12.64 -7.79 14.09
C ALA A 242 -12.09 -6.54 13.39
N LEU A 243 -11.56 -5.61 14.20
CA LEU A 243 -10.62 -4.59 13.77
C LEU A 243 -9.21 -5.03 14.16
N VAL A 244 -8.26 -4.96 13.23
CA VAL A 244 -6.87 -5.38 13.44
C VAL A 244 -5.95 -4.22 13.09
N CYS A 245 -4.93 -3.95 13.89
CA CYS A 245 -3.87 -3.04 13.50
C CYS A 245 -2.53 -3.72 13.74
N LYS A 246 -1.65 -3.71 12.75
CA LYS A 246 -0.27 -4.21 12.88
C LYS A 246 0.68 -3.06 12.52
N SER A 247 1.34 -2.51 13.52
CA SER A 247 2.16 -1.31 13.36
C SER A 247 3.15 -1.14 14.50
N TRP A 248 4.24 -0.42 14.24
CA TRP A 248 5.14 0.14 15.27
C TRP A 248 4.38 1.02 16.28
N ILE A 249 3.28 1.65 15.87
CA ILE A 249 2.43 2.48 16.74
C ILE A 249 1.90 1.68 17.92
N LEU A 250 1.80 0.35 17.81
CA LEU A 250 1.30 -0.53 18.87
C LEU A 250 2.38 -1.05 19.82
N ASP A 251 3.62 -0.59 19.70
CA ASP A 251 4.70 -0.98 20.59
C ASP A 251 4.52 -0.38 22.01
N PRO A 252 4.33 -1.19 23.07
CA PRO A 252 4.25 -0.70 24.44
C PRO A 252 5.51 0.02 24.91
N GLN A 253 6.67 -0.22 24.28
CA GLN A 253 7.93 0.47 24.62
C GLN A 253 7.81 1.98 24.48
N LEU A 254 6.90 2.47 23.61
CA LEU A 254 6.61 3.90 23.46
C LEU A 254 6.16 4.56 24.77
N GLY A 255 5.52 3.79 25.66
CA GLY A 255 5.07 4.27 26.98
C GLY A 255 6.21 4.68 27.92
N GLY A 256 7.44 4.20 27.68
CA GLY A 256 8.62 4.63 28.43
C GLY A 256 9.15 6.01 28.03
N TYR A 257 8.68 6.55 26.90
CA TYR A 257 9.21 7.79 26.31
C TYR A 257 8.15 8.88 26.11
N LEU A 258 6.91 8.49 25.83
CA LEU A 258 5.83 9.41 25.51
C LEU A 258 5.01 9.77 26.75
N SER A 259 4.44 10.99 26.75
CA SER A 259 3.45 11.36 27.76
C SER A 259 2.28 10.37 27.76
N PRO A 260 1.72 10.01 28.92
CA PRO A 260 0.50 9.19 29.02
C PRO A 260 -0.70 9.74 28.25
N GLU A 261 -0.69 11.04 27.94
CA GLU A 261 -1.71 11.75 27.16
C GLU A 261 -1.40 11.84 25.66
N SER A 262 -0.32 11.21 25.19
CA SER A 262 0.01 11.14 23.76
C SER A 262 -1.09 10.43 22.99
N ASN A 263 -1.47 10.99 21.84
CA ASN A 263 -2.44 10.40 20.93
C ASN A 263 -2.10 8.96 20.54
N LEU A 264 -0.80 8.63 20.39
CA LEU A 264 -0.36 7.27 20.08
C LEU A 264 -0.75 6.31 21.22
N LEU A 265 -0.47 6.67 22.48
CA LEU A 265 -0.80 5.82 23.62
C LEU A 265 -2.32 5.72 23.85
N ARG A 266 -3.08 6.79 23.59
CA ARG A 266 -4.56 6.73 23.64
C ARG A 266 -5.12 5.79 22.56
N PHE A 267 -4.56 5.82 21.35
CA PHE A 267 -4.93 4.89 20.28
C PHE A 267 -4.58 3.44 20.64
N GLN A 268 -3.37 3.18 21.16
CA GLN A 268 -2.92 1.85 21.59
C GLN A 268 -3.89 1.19 22.57
N ARG A 269 -4.39 1.93 23.57
CA ARG A 269 -5.26 1.41 24.64
C ARG A 269 -6.57 0.80 24.15
N ARG A 270 -6.97 1.07 22.90
CA ARG A 270 -8.20 0.53 22.30
C ARG A 270 -8.05 -0.92 21.86
N PHE A 271 -6.83 -1.40 21.66
CA PHE A 271 -6.55 -2.73 21.13
C PHE A 271 -6.08 -3.68 22.23
N ARG A 272 -6.54 -4.94 22.15
CA ARG A 272 -5.88 -6.04 22.86
C ARG A 272 -4.66 -6.46 22.06
N LEU A 273 -3.46 -6.35 22.63
CA LEU A 273 -2.25 -6.81 21.96
C LEU A 273 -2.19 -8.34 21.96
N LEU A 274 -1.83 -8.90 20.81
CA LEU A 274 -1.43 -10.30 20.69
C LEU A 274 -0.03 -10.51 21.28
N PRO A 275 0.32 -11.76 21.65
CA PRO A 275 1.67 -12.11 22.05
C PRO A 275 2.69 -11.61 21.01
N HIS A 276 3.77 -11.00 21.50
CA HIS A 276 4.86 -10.61 20.61
C HIS A 276 5.57 -11.87 20.12
N VAL A 277 5.69 -11.99 18.80
CA VAL A 277 6.50 -13.02 18.15
C VAL A 277 7.68 -12.27 17.53
N PRO A 278 8.91 -12.48 18.04
CA PRO A 278 10.10 -11.88 17.46
C PRO A 278 10.25 -12.30 16.00
N LEU A 279 10.70 -11.37 15.16
CA LEU A 279 11.07 -11.66 13.78
C LEU A 279 12.52 -12.16 13.76
N ASP A 280 12.86 -12.94 12.72
CA ASP A 280 14.25 -13.34 12.48
C ASP A 280 15.16 -12.12 12.30
N ASP A 281 14.64 -11.08 11.64
CA ASP A 281 15.26 -9.77 11.59
C ASP A 281 14.66 -8.84 12.65
N VAL A 282 15.37 -8.69 13.76
CA VAL A 282 14.98 -7.84 14.89
C VAL A 282 14.97 -6.34 14.55
N SER A 283 15.69 -5.93 13.50
CA SER A 283 15.80 -4.52 13.08
C SER A 283 14.70 -4.09 12.11
N GLU A 284 13.81 -5.01 11.73
CA GLU A 284 12.73 -4.73 10.81
C GLU A 284 11.74 -3.69 11.38
N GLY A 285 11.42 -3.76 12.68
CA GLY A 285 10.58 -2.76 13.34
C GLY A 285 11.23 -1.39 13.45
N ASP A 286 12.56 -1.32 13.56
CA ASP A 286 13.32 -0.06 13.55
C ASP A 286 13.20 0.65 12.20
N ARG A 287 13.44 -0.11 11.12
CA ARG A 287 13.30 0.41 9.74
C ARG A 287 11.85 0.81 9.45
N GLU A 288 10.86 0.05 9.93
CA GLU A 288 9.46 0.45 9.77
C GLU A 288 9.15 1.75 10.50
N MET A 289 9.56 1.91 11.76
CA MET A 289 9.30 3.12 12.53
C MET A 289 10.01 4.34 11.92
N MET A 290 11.25 4.20 11.46
CA MET A 290 11.97 5.27 10.77
C MET A 290 11.27 5.66 9.45
N ARG A 291 10.85 4.67 8.65
CA ARG A 291 10.18 4.91 7.36
C ARG A 291 8.77 5.48 7.51
N LEU A 292 7.93 4.89 8.36
CA LEU A 292 6.51 5.24 8.46
C LEU A 292 6.23 6.28 9.55
N GLY A 293 6.94 6.20 10.67
CA GLY A 293 6.74 7.09 11.80
C GLY A 293 7.51 8.40 11.67
N LEU A 294 8.77 8.33 11.22
CA LEU A 294 9.61 9.51 11.05
C LEU A 294 9.65 10.03 9.61
N GLN A 295 9.12 9.25 8.66
CA GLN A 295 9.10 9.59 7.23
C GLN A 295 10.50 9.86 6.67
N LEU A 296 11.46 9.04 7.10
CA LEU A 296 12.85 9.11 6.68
C LEU A 296 13.22 7.92 5.80
N GLN A 297 14.24 8.10 4.96
CA GLN A 297 14.83 7.02 4.19
C GLN A 297 15.49 6.00 5.11
N VAL A 298 15.43 4.73 4.71
CA VAL A 298 15.98 3.60 5.44
C VAL A 298 16.78 2.68 4.51
N PRO A 299 17.81 1.98 5.00
CA PRO A 299 18.44 0.91 4.23
C PRO A 299 17.42 -0.19 3.90
N ALA A 300 17.69 -0.95 2.84
CA ALA A 300 16.82 -2.05 2.40
C ALA A 300 16.80 -3.20 3.42
N ASP A 301 17.96 -3.49 4.02
CA ASP A 301 18.18 -4.59 4.95
C ASP A 301 19.18 -4.20 6.07
N GLY A 302 19.27 -5.08 7.06
CA GLY A 302 20.20 -4.94 8.17
C GLY A 302 19.84 -3.86 9.19
N PRO A 303 20.64 -3.77 10.26
CA PRO A 303 20.42 -2.80 11.33
C PRO A 303 20.72 -1.37 10.87
N LEU A 304 20.04 -0.41 11.48
CA LEU A 304 20.36 1.01 11.30
C LEU A 304 21.74 1.33 11.90
N THR A 305 22.53 2.08 11.14
CA THR A 305 23.88 2.49 11.53
C THR A 305 23.85 3.78 12.36
N GLU A 306 24.96 4.10 13.03
CA GLU A 306 25.08 5.39 13.72
C GLU A 306 24.96 6.58 12.75
N ASP A 307 25.29 6.40 11.47
CA ASP A 307 25.09 7.45 10.48
C ASP A 307 23.61 7.71 10.21
N ASP A 308 22.81 6.64 10.08
CA ASP A 308 21.35 6.74 9.94
C ASP A 308 20.74 7.46 11.14
N LEU A 309 21.18 7.11 12.36
CA LEU A 309 20.68 7.74 13.59
C LEU A 309 21.04 9.22 13.70
N ARG A 310 22.21 9.65 13.20
CA ARG A 310 22.61 11.06 13.17
C ARG A 310 21.74 11.92 12.24
N ARG A 311 21.08 11.31 11.25
CA ARG A 311 20.21 12.00 10.29
C ARG A 311 18.79 12.19 10.80
N VAL A 312 18.42 11.54 11.91
CA VAL A 312 17.12 11.72 12.55
C VAL A 312 17.06 13.11 13.21
N PRO A 313 16.09 13.99 12.85
CA PRO A 313 15.96 15.31 13.46
C PRO A 313 15.69 15.20 14.97
N ALA A 314 16.02 16.19 15.79
CA ALA A 314 15.80 16.11 17.24
C ALA A 314 14.53 16.83 17.75
N ASP A 315 13.67 17.28 16.84
CA ASP A 315 12.60 18.25 17.12
C ASP A 315 11.49 17.69 18.03
N THR A 316 11.12 16.42 17.83
CA THR A 316 10.00 15.80 18.54
C THR A 316 10.46 14.84 19.63
N THR A 317 9.60 14.59 20.62
CA THR A 317 9.84 13.54 21.62
C THR A 317 9.99 12.17 20.96
N LEU A 318 9.22 11.89 19.90
CA LEU A 318 9.31 10.63 19.17
C LEU A 318 10.68 10.45 18.50
N HIS A 319 11.23 11.51 17.90
CA HIS A 319 12.57 11.43 17.31
C HIS A 319 13.64 11.10 18.35
N ARG A 320 13.63 11.82 19.48
CA ARG A 320 14.61 11.59 20.57
C ARG A 320 14.43 10.21 21.19
N ALA A 321 13.20 9.75 21.35
CA ALA A 321 12.88 8.40 21.82
C ALA A 321 13.45 7.34 20.89
N PHE A 322 13.22 7.48 19.58
CA PHE A 322 13.71 6.54 18.57
C PHE A 322 15.21 6.35 18.65
N VAL A 323 15.97 7.45 18.57
CA VAL A 323 17.44 7.44 18.61
C VAL A 323 17.97 6.95 19.96
N SER A 324 17.39 7.41 21.07
CA SER A 324 17.82 6.99 22.40
C SER A 324 17.61 5.51 22.65
N HIS A 325 16.49 4.95 22.17
CA HIS A 325 16.17 3.53 22.34
C HIS A 325 17.20 2.66 21.61
N LEU A 326 17.47 2.99 20.34
CA LEU A 326 18.44 2.25 19.53
C LEU A 326 19.87 2.36 20.07
N ARG A 327 20.29 3.56 20.51
CA ARG A 327 21.62 3.74 21.14
C ARG A 327 21.77 3.01 22.48
N SER A 328 20.67 2.67 23.15
CA SER A 328 20.70 1.83 24.36
C SER A 328 20.73 0.33 24.07
N GLY A 329 20.78 -0.06 22.79
CA GLY A 329 20.74 -1.47 22.35
C GLY A 329 19.33 -2.06 22.30
N GLY A 330 18.29 -1.23 22.41
CA GLY A 330 16.89 -1.64 22.22
C GLY A 330 16.50 -1.68 20.75
N HIS A 331 15.39 -2.36 20.46
CA HIS A 331 14.78 -2.44 19.14
C HIS A 331 13.29 -2.13 19.25
N TRP A 332 12.76 -1.41 18.27
CA TRP A 332 11.34 -1.16 18.10
C TRP A 332 10.66 -2.34 17.41
N HIS A 333 9.40 -2.56 17.74
CA HIS A 333 8.68 -3.75 17.30
C HIS A 333 7.35 -3.41 16.65
N LYS A 334 7.08 -4.07 15.51
CA LYS A 334 5.72 -4.20 15.04
C LYS A 334 4.91 -5.04 16.02
N ARG A 335 3.78 -4.49 16.48
CA ARG A 335 2.83 -5.22 17.32
C ARG A 335 1.48 -5.31 16.62
N THR A 336 0.81 -6.44 16.84
CA THR A 336 -0.55 -6.65 16.37
C THR A 336 -1.52 -6.45 17.52
N GLY A 337 -2.44 -5.51 17.35
CA GLY A 337 -3.57 -5.28 18.22
C GLY A 337 -4.87 -5.71 17.53
N ILE A 338 -5.80 -6.24 18.32
CA ILE A 338 -7.11 -6.68 17.84
C ILE A 338 -8.23 -6.15 18.74
N VAL A 339 -9.35 -5.80 18.12
CA VAL A 339 -10.65 -5.58 18.75
C VAL A 339 -11.62 -6.55 18.11
N TRP A 340 -12.16 -7.48 18.90
CA TRP A 340 -13.24 -8.36 18.47
C TRP A 340 -14.55 -7.59 18.53
N LEU A 341 -15.37 -7.72 17.48
CA LEU A 341 -16.69 -7.12 17.44
C LEU A 341 -17.69 -8.16 17.94
N ASP A 342 -18.47 -7.78 18.95
CA ASP A 342 -19.58 -8.60 19.41
C ASP A 342 -20.63 -8.67 18.29
N ARG A 343 -21.09 -9.89 17.99
CA ARG A 343 -22.08 -10.14 16.95
C ARG A 343 -23.50 -9.91 17.44
#